data_AF-A0A2I0LUC4-F1
#
_entry.id   AF-A0A2I0LUC4-F1
#
_cell.length_a   1.000
_cell.length_b   1.000
_cell.length_c   1.000
_cell.angle_alpha   90.00
_cell.angle_beta   90.00
_cell.angle_gamma   90.00
#
_symmetry.space_group_name_H-M   'P 1'
#
loop_
_entity.id
_entity.type
_entity.pdbx_description
1 polymer ?
#
loop_
_entity_poly.entity_id
_entity_poly.type
_entity_poly.pdbx_seq_one_letter_code
_entity_poly.pdbx_strand_id
1 'polypeptide(L)'
;MLFKNMTPSPFLRFYLDSGEQVLVDVEDKTNKEITEHIKKILGKSKETLEREERERRKLSHPGTFGPKKYHLRECMCEIEGQVPCPALVPLPKEMRGKYRTAAKTEA
;
A
#
# COMPACT_ATOMS: atom_id res chain seq x y z
N MET A 1 21.66 -7.40 18.72
CA MET A 1 22.85 -6.90 19.45
C MET A 1 24.09 -7.55 18.87
N LEU A 2 25.26 -6.92 18.98
CA LEU A 2 26.54 -7.47 18.50
C LEU A 2 27.50 -7.55 19.68
N PHE A 3 28.15 -8.70 19.84
CA PHE A 3 29.12 -8.95 20.90
C PHE A 3 30.43 -9.41 20.25
N LYS A 4 31.55 -8.87 20.70
CA LYS A 4 32.88 -9.15 20.14
C LYS A 4 33.71 -9.92 21.15
N ASN A 5 34.47 -10.91 20.69
CA ASN A 5 35.45 -11.65 21.49
C ASN A 5 34.87 -12.31 22.77
N MET A 6 33.58 -12.67 22.78
CA MET A 6 32.97 -13.35 23.93
C MET A 6 33.05 -14.88 23.82
N THR A 7 33.11 -15.41 22.60
CA THR A 7 33.18 -16.85 22.32
C THR A 7 34.28 -17.13 21.31
N PRO A 8 34.89 -18.33 21.34
CA PRO A 8 35.96 -18.69 20.42
C PRO A 8 35.48 -18.80 18.96
N SER A 9 34.24 -19.24 18.72
CA SER A 9 33.63 -19.31 17.39
C SER A 9 32.46 -18.32 17.24
N PRO A 10 32.22 -17.80 16.02
CA PRO A 10 31.14 -16.86 15.74
C PRO A 10 29.80 -17.57 15.50
N PHE A 11 28.72 -17.01 16.04
CA PHE A 11 27.36 -17.52 15.83
C PHE A 11 26.33 -16.37 15.82
N LEU A 12 25.15 -16.67 15.28
CA LEU A 12 23.95 -15.84 15.40
C LEU A 12 22.93 -16.52 16.30
N ARG A 13 22.25 -15.72 17.13
CA ARG A 13 21.18 -16.21 18.00
C ARG A 13 19.95 -15.33 17.84
N PHE A 14 18.83 -15.97 17.49
CA PHE A 14 17.53 -15.34 17.33
C PHE A 14 16.65 -15.71 18.53
N TYR A 15 15.89 -14.73 19.01
CA TYR A 15 14.89 -14.90 20.06
C TYR A 15 13.53 -14.60 19.43
N LEU A 16 12.65 -15.60 19.40
CA LEU A 16 11.33 -15.48 18.79
C LEU A 16 10.30 -15.05 19.83
N ASP A 17 9.17 -14.51 19.36
CA ASP A 17 8.06 -14.09 20.23
C ASP A 17 7.46 -15.24 21.06
N SER A 18 7.62 -16.48 20.58
CA SER A 18 7.26 -17.71 21.31
C SER A 18 8.18 -18.01 22.50
N GLY A 19 9.30 -17.30 22.65
CA GLY A 19 10.37 -17.61 23.59
C GLY A 19 11.37 -18.64 23.07
N GLU A 20 11.14 -19.22 21.89
CA GLU A 20 12.08 -20.15 21.25
C GLU A 20 13.37 -19.44 20.83
N GLN A 21 14.49 -20.17 20.92
CA GLN A 21 15.81 -19.67 20.55
C GLN A 21 16.37 -20.47 19.39
N VAL A 22 16.73 -19.77 18.31
CA VAL A 22 17.37 -20.37 17.14
C VAL A 22 18.84 -19.96 17.13
N LEU A 23 19.73 -20.96 17.20
CA LEU A 23 21.18 -20.78 17.15
C LEU A 23 21.70 -21.19 15.77
N VAL A 24 22.44 -20.31 15.11
CA VAL A 24 23.04 -20.54 13.80
C VAL A 24 24.53 -20.32 13.88
N ASP A 25 25.28 -21.38 13.76
CA ASP A 25 26.74 -21.32 13.60
C ASP A 25 27.09 -20.69 12.25
N VAL A 26 28.04 -19.75 12.26
CA VAL A 26 28.51 -19.04 11.07
C VAL A 26 30.02 -19.13 10.86
N GLU A 27 30.70 -20.03 11.59
CA GLU A 27 32.10 -20.36 11.34
C GLU A 27 32.29 -20.91 9.92
N ASP A 28 33.39 -20.50 9.27
CA ASP A 28 33.77 -20.86 7.90
C ASP A 28 32.70 -20.62 6.80
N LYS A 29 31.68 -19.78 7.06
CA LYS A 29 30.68 -19.41 6.06
C LYS A 29 30.96 -18.06 5.44
N THR A 30 30.76 -17.98 4.13
CA THR A 30 30.78 -16.71 3.41
C THR A 30 29.56 -15.85 3.75
N ASN A 31 29.66 -14.55 3.50
CA ASN A 31 28.54 -13.62 3.71
C ASN A 31 27.26 -14.01 2.94
N LYS A 32 27.41 -14.57 1.73
CA LYS A 32 26.29 -15.03 0.90
C LYS A 32 25.61 -16.25 1.52
N GLU A 33 26.39 -17.24 1.94
CA GLU A 33 25.88 -18.46 2.57
C GLU A 33 25.15 -18.14 3.88
N ILE A 34 25.70 -17.26 4.71
CA ILE A 34 25.04 -16.80 5.94
C ILE A 34 23.69 -16.16 5.59
N THR A 35 23.66 -15.26 4.62
CA THR A 35 22.43 -14.54 4.22
C THR A 35 21.36 -15.48 3.68
N GLU A 36 21.74 -16.41 2.79
CA GLU A 36 20.81 -17.39 2.22
C GLU A 36 20.31 -18.39 3.26
N HIS A 37 21.18 -18.83 4.18
CA HIS A 37 20.81 -19.71 5.26
C HIS A 37 19.76 -19.07 6.16
N ILE A 38 19.99 -17.83 6.62
CA ILE A 38 19.03 -17.08 7.47
C ILE A 38 17.71 -16.89 6.73
N LYS A 39 17.76 -16.51 5.45
CA LYS A 39 16.57 -16.34 4.61
C LYS A 39 15.77 -17.64 4.48
N LYS A 40 16.44 -18.80 4.47
CA LYS A 40 15.79 -20.11 4.38
C LYS A 40 15.09 -20.51 5.69
N ILE A 41 15.71 -20.25 6.85
CA ILE A 41 15.19 -20.69 8.15
C ILE A 41 14.09 -19.77 8.72
N LEU A 42 14.25 -18.44 8.56
CA LEU A 42 13.42 -17.44 9.23
C LEU A 42 12.84 -16.41 8.25
N GLY A 43 13.27 -16.43 6.98
CA GLY A 43 12.75 -15.54 5.96
C GLY A 43 11.35 -15.94 5.52
N LYS A 44 10.52 -14.93 5.22
CA LYS A 44 9.21 -15.17 4.59
C LYS A 44 9.37 -15.84 3.23
N SER A 45 8.46 -16.76 2.91
CA SER A 45 8.40 -17.35 1.56
C SER A 45 8.05 -16.27 0.52
N LYS A 46 8.49 -16.48 -0.72
CA LYS A 46 8.14 -15.58 -1.85
C LYS A 46 6.63 -15.44 -2.01
N GLU A 47 5.91 -16.55 -1.89
CA GLU A 47 4.45 -16.58 -1.94
C GLU A 47 3.80 -15.70 -0.86
N THR A 48 4.33 -15.74 0.38
CA THR A 48 3.82 -14.89 1.47
C THR A 48 4.03 -13.41 1.16
N LEU A 49 5.21 -13.05 0.63
CA LEU A 49 5.52 -11.67 0.24
C LEU A 49 4.62 -11.18 -0.90
N GLU A 50 4.41 -12.00 -1.93
CA GLU A 50 3.52 -11.69 -3.05
C GLU A 50 2.06 -11.54 -2.59
N ARG A 51 1.61 -12.37 -1.65
CA ARG A 51 0.26 -12.25 -1.05
C ARG A 51 0.11 -10.94 -0.28
N GLU A 52 1.05 -10.61 0.60
CA GLU A 52 1.05 -9.37 1.37
C GLU A 52 1.06 -8.14 0.44
N GLU A 53 1.84 -8.18 -0.63
CA GLU A 53 1.87 -7.10 -1.63
C GLU A 53 0.53 -6.97 -2.36
N ARG A 54 -0.06 -8.10 -2.79
CA ARG A 54 -1.37 -8.11 -3.45
C ARG A 54 -2.46 -7.54 -2.54
N GLU A 55 -2.44 -7.88 -1.26
CA GLU A 55 -3.38 -7.34 -0.26
C GLU A 55 -3.19 -5.83 -0.07
N ARG A 56 -1.95 -5.35 0.02
CA ARG A 56 -1.65 -3.91 0.06
C ARG A 56 -2.21 -3.17 -1.14
N ARG A 57 -2.10 -3.74 -2.34
CA ARG A 57 -2.65 -3.14 -3.58
C ARG A 57 -4.19 -3.08 -3.59
N LYS A 58 -4.87 -4.00 -2.90
CA LYS A 58 -6.35 -3.98 -2.82
C LYS A 58 -6.89 -2.76 -2.05
N LEU A 59 -6.10 -2.16 -1.15
CA LEU A 59 -6.51 -0.96 -0.42
C LEU A 59 -6.73 0.25 -1.34
N SER A 60 -6.04 0.33 -2.47
CA SER A 60 -6.28 1.33 -3.51
C SER A 60 -7.27 0.79 -4.54
N HIS A 61 -8.57 1.03 -4.34
CA HIS A 61 -9.59 0.52 -5.25
C HIS A 61 -9.85 1.49 -6.42
N PRO A 62 -9.68 1.09 -7.69
CA PRO A 62 -9.84 1.97 -8.86
C PRO A 62 -11.22 2.63 -9.02
N GLY A 63 -12.27 2.01 -8.46
CA GLY A 63 -13.63 2.52 -8.50
C GLY A 63 -13.92 3.64 -7.49
N THR A 64 -13.00 3.93 -6.57
CA THR A 64 -13.18 4.98 -5.57
C THR A 64 -12.77 6.35 -6.11
N PHE A 65 -13.43 7.40 -5.61
CA PHE A 65 -13.16 8.79 -5.96
C PHE A 65 -12.69 9.55 -4.72
N GLY A 66 -11.78 10.49 -4.91
CA GLY A 66 -11.24 11.33 -3.85
C GLY A 66 -9.90 11.94 -4.25
N PRO A 67 -9.14 12.53 -3.32
CA PRO A 67 -7.91 13.27 -3.64
C PRO A 67 -6.90 12.43 -4.45
N LYS A 68 -6.24 13.05 -5.45
CA LYS A 68 -5.28 12.36 -6.35
C LYS A 68 -4.14 11.60 -5.66
N LYS A 69 -3.86 11.92 -4.39
CA LYS A 69 -2.87 11.19 -3.59
C LYS A 69 -3.26 9.73 -3.36
N TYR A 70 -4.56 9.43 -3.28
CA TYR A 70 -5.09 8.12 -2.87
C TYR A 70 -6.00 7.48 -3.92
N HIS A 71 -6.59 8.29 -4.81
CA HIS A 71 -7.55 7.85 -5.80
C HIS A 71 -7.15 8.27 -7.20
N LEU A 72 -7.63 7.54 -8.19
CA LEU A 72 -7.34 7.81 -9.61
C LEU A 72 -8.10 9.04 -10.14
N ARG A 73 -9.26 9.32 -9.55
CA ARG A 73 -10.20 10.36 -9.98
C ARG A 73 -10.72 11.11 -8.77
N GLU A 74 -10.85 12.42 -8.87
CA GLU A 74 -11.37 13.25 -7.77
C GLU A 74 -12.87 13.43 -7.87
N CYS A 75 -13.37 13.61 -9.09
CA CYS A 75 -14.79 13.83 -9.35
C CYS A 75 -15.29 12.94 -10.49
N MET A 76 -16.57 12.57 -10.43
CA MET A 76 -17.26 11.80 -11.46
C MET A 76 -17.27 12.52 -12.83
N CYS A 77 -17.14 13.84 -12.85
CA CYS A 77 -17.10 14.62 -14.09
C CYS A 77 -15.87 14.33 -14.97
N GLU A 78 -14.88 13.60 -14.46
CA GLU A 78 -13.72 13.13 -15.23
C GLU A 78 -14.04 11.91 -16.10
N ILE A 79 -15.20 11.28 -15.92
CA ILE A 79 -15.62 10.11 -16.69
C ILE A 79 -16.46 10.55 -17.89
N GLU A 80 -16.06 10.10 -19.07
CA GLU A 80 -16.77 10.37 -20.32
C GLU A 80 -18.23 9.87 -20.27
N GLY A 81 -19.14 10.65 -20.84
CA GLY A 81 -20.58 10.39 -20.79
C GLY A 81 -21.27 10.89 -19.51
N GLN A 82 -20.52 11.29 -18.48
CA GLN A 82 -21.09 11.95 -17.30
C GLN A 82 -21.28 13.46 -17.52
N VAL A 83 -22.03 14.11 -16.63
CA VAL A 83 -22.23 15.55 -16.66
C VAL A 83 -20.89 16.26 -16.37
N PRO A 84 -20.42 17.18 -17.24
CA PRO A 84 -19.17 17.88 -17.04
C PRO A 84 -19.25 18.87 -15.89
N CYS A 85 -18.09 19.22 -15.30
CA CYS A 85 -18.03 20.20 -14.23
C CYS A 85 -18.48 21.59 -14.75
N PRO A 86 -19.38 22.31 -14.02
CA PRO A 86 -19.85 23.64 -14.43
C PRO A 86 -18.74 24.68 -14.61
N ALA A 87 -17.59 24.48 -13.96
CA ALA A 87 -16.42 25.35 -14.09
C ALA A 87 -15.75 25.23 -15.47
N LEU A 88 -15.89 24.07 -16.13
CA LEU A 88 -15.35 23.82 -17.46
C LEU A 88 -16.41 24.04 -18.55
N VAL A 89 -17.61 23.51 -18.33
CA VAL A 89 -18.73 23.60 -19.28
C VAL A 89 -19.96 24.10 -18.53
N PRO A 90 -20.41 25.34 -18.80
CA PRO A 90 -21.59 25.89 -18.12
C PRO A 90 -22.84 25.06 -18.43
N LEU A 91 -23.52 24.56 -17.39
CA LEU A 91 -24.73 23.73 -17.53
C LEU A 91 -25.90 24.48 -18.20
N PRO A 92 -26.90 23.82 -18.80
CA PRO A 92 -28.09 24.47 -19.32
C PRO A 92 -28.84 25.31 -18.28
N LYS A 93 -29.56 26.36 -18.71
CA LYS A 93 -30.23 27.31 -17.78
C LYS A 93 -31.28 26.62 -16.93
N GLU A 94 -31.95 25.63 -17.51
CA GLU A 94 -33.00 24.81 -16.92
C GLU A 94 -32.49 24.01 -15.71
N MET A 95 -31.18 23.71 -15.66
CA MET A 95 -30.53 23.00 -14.56
C MET A 95 -29.93 23.94 -13.49
N ARG A 96 -29.86 25.25 -13.73
CA ARG A 96 -29.25 26.21 -12.79
C ARG A 96 -30.29 26.81 -11.85
N GLY A 97 -29.99 26.82 -10.55
CA GLY A 97 -30.91 27.31 -9.51
C GLY A 97 -31.46 28.72 -9.76
N LYS A 98 -30.62 29.68 -10.19
CA LYS A 98 -31.05 31.07 -10.46
C LYS A 98 -32.25 31.17 -11.41
N TYR A 99 -32.27 30.40 -12.50
CA TYR A 99 -33.33 30.46 -13.50
C TYR A 99 -34.54 29.62 -13.09
N ARG A 100 -34.32 28.47 -12.43
CA ARG A 100 -35.42 27.64 -11.90
C ARG A 100 -36.23 28.38 -10.84
N THR A 101 -35.58 29.14 -9.96
CA THR A 101 -36.28 29.91 -8.92
C THR A 101 -37.07 31.05 -9.53
N ALA A 102 -36.47 31.82 -10.45
CA ALA A 102 -37.16 32.92 -11.14
C ALA A 102 -38.45 32.44 -11.84
N ALA A 103 -38.36 31.33 -12.59
CA ALA A 103 -39.51 30.74 -13.28
C ALA A 103 -40.60 30.21 -12.32
N LYS A 104 -40.26 29.85 -11.08
CA LYS A 104 -41.24 29.43 -10.06
C LYS A 104 -41.91 30.60 -9.34
N THR A 105 -41.25 31.74 -9.21
CA THR A 105 -41.83 32.97 -8.66
C THR A 105 -42.73 33.72 -9.65
N GLU A 106 -42.54 33.47 -10.95
CA GLU A 106 -43.35 34.05 -12.03
C GLU A 106 -44.58 33.19 -12.39
N ALA A 107 -44.73 32.01 -11.78
CA ALA A 107 -45.86 31.08 -11.94
C ALA A 107 -46.80 31.15 -10.73
#